data_AF-A0A534UNT3-F1
#
_entry.id   AF-A0A534UNT3-F1
#
_cell.length_a   1.000
_cell.length_b   1.000
_cell.length_c   1.000
_cell.angle_alpha   90.00
_cell.angle_beta   90.00
_cell.angle_gamma   90.00
#
_symmetry.space_group_name_H-M   'P 1'
#
loop_
_entity.id
_entity.type
_entity.pdbx_description
1 polymer ?
#
loop_
_entity_poly.entity_id
_entity_poly.type
_entity_poly.pdbx_seq_one_letter_code
_entity_poly.pdbx_strand_id
1 'polypeptide(L)'
;MKVIASSSLLLFALIMLGAAAPVAKTAKAPAITVSTHLDKTAMFVGVTLRYTVRAWHDPDVEFVLDQLKKESLNLAPFIVRDISVRQGSFGGAKKFTEVTLLLTTYESGQVELKIPSFVLYYFRRRPGVEKGGDTLAESFSVPVTKVG
;
A
#
# COMPACT_ATOMS: atom_id res chain seq x y z
N MET A 1 -76.22 0.76 48.05
CA MET A 1 -75.35 0.44 49.21
C MET A 1 -73.98 0.02 48.68
N LYS A 2 -72.90 0.54 49.29
CA LYS A 2 -71.44 0.32 49.05
C LYS A 2 -70.87 0.99 47.77
N VAL A 3 -70.17 2.13 47.83
CA VAL A 3 -68.88 2.56 48.45
C VAL A 3 -67.70 2.43 47.43
N ILE A 4 -67.23 3.55 46.84
CA ILE A 4 -65.90 4.24 47.01
C ILE A 4 -64.73 3.35 46.50
N ALA A 5 -63.78 3.71 45.61
CA ALA A 5 -62.80 4.81 45.54
C ALA A 5 -61.85 4.44 44.35
N SER A 6 -61.41 5.33 43.46
CA SER A 6 -60.23 6.22 43.55
C SER A 6 -59.02 5.75 42.70
N SER A 7 -58.29 6.75 42.20
CA SER A 7 -56.89 6.74 41.75
C SER A 7 -56.57 6.10 40.40
N SER A 8 -55.62 6.58 39.60
CA SER A 8 -54.90 7.85 39.45
C SER A 8 -53.76 7.54 38.46
N LEU A 9 -53.35 8.56 37.71
CA LEU A 9 -51.98 8.75 37.20
C LEU A 9 -51.42 7.81 36.11
N LEU A 10 -51.20 8.44 34.94
CA LEU A 10 -49.90 8.65 34.27
C LEU A 10 -49.06 7.41 33.88
N LEU A 11 -48.60 7.41 32.61
CA LEU A 11 -47.18 7.55 32.22
C LEU A 11 -46.70 6.58 31.11
N PHE A 12 -46.24 7.18 30.00
CA PHE A 12 -45.13 6.79 29.10
C PHE A 12 -45.22 5.47 28.28
N ALA A 13 -45.30 5.53 26.95
CA ALA A 13 -44.21 5.77 25.98
C ALA A 13 -43.12 4.68 25.99
N LEU A 14 -43.02 3.86 24.93
CA LEU A 14 -41.83 3.82 24.05
C LEU A 14 -42.05 2.88 22.86
N ILE A 15 -41.91 3.45 21.67
CA ILE A 15 -41.84 2.75 20.38
C ILE A 15 -40.47 2.08 20.29
N MET A 16 -40.41 0.75 20.35
CA MET A 16 -39.18 -0.01 20.07
C MET A 16 -39.07 -0.27 18.56
N LEU A 17 -38.70 0.77 17.80
CA LEU A 17 -38.22 0.61 16.44
C LEU A 17 -36.70 0.41 16.52
N GLY A 18 -36.28 -0.84 16.71
CA GLY A 18 -34.88 -1.24 16.70
C GLY A 18 -34.30 -1.12 15.29
N ALA A 19 -33.86 0.09 14.93
CA ALA A 19 -32.98 0.29 13.77
C ALA A 19 -31.61 -0.33 14.10
N ALA A 20 -31.40 -1.58 13.70
CA ALA A 20 -30.07 -2.17 13.66
C ALA A 20 -29.23 -1.41 12.63
N ALA A 21 -28.49 -0.41 13.09
CA ALA A 21 -27.49 0.25 12.26
C ALA A 21 -26.46 -0.82 11.81
N PRO A 22 -26.18 -0.94 10.50
CA PRO A 22 -25.15 -1.87 10.05
C PRO A 22 -23.81 -1.41 10.61
N VAL A 23 -23.24 -2.22 11.51
CA VAL A 23 -21.87 -2.04 11.98
C VAL A 23 -20.96 -2.25 10.77
N ALA A 24 -20.50 -1.16 10.17
CA ALA A 24 -19.48 -1.20 9.15
C ALA A 24 -18.24 -1.86 9.75
N LYS A 25 -17.93 -3.10 9.34
CA LYS A 25 -16.65 -3.75 9.67
C LYS A 25 -15.54 -2.86 9.14
N THR A 26 -14.81 -2.20 10.03
CA THR A 26 -13.61 -1.45 9.70
C THR A 26 -12.63 -2.40 9.03
N ALA A 27 -12.41 -2.22 7.72
CA ALA A 27 -11.49 -3.03 6.96
C ALA A 27 -10.07 -2.85 7.53
N LYS A 28 -9.44 -3.94 7.96
CA LYS A 28 -8.06 -3.94 8.45
C LYS A 28 -7.14 -3.34 7.38
N ALA A 29 -6.22 -2.46 7.79
CA ALA A 29 -5.19 -1.95 6.89
C ALA A 29 -4.32 -3.11 6.37
N PRO A 30 -3.97 -3.12 5.08
CA PRO A 30 -3.22 -4.24 4.49
C PRO A 30 -1.81 -4.27 5.08
N ALA A 31 -1.33 -5.46 5.42
CA ALA A 31 0.03 -5.61 5.92
C ALA A 31 1.01 -5.67 4.73
N ILE A 32 1.51 -4.50 4.30
CA ILE A 32 2.60 -4.37 3.32
C ILE A 32 3.91 -4.22 4.07
N THR A 33 4.89 -5.10 3.79
CA THR A 33 6.25 -5.02 4.32
C THR A 33 7.22 -4.93 3.16
N VAL A 34 8.10 -3.94 3.21
CA VAL A 34 9.01 -3.62 2.10
C VAL A 34 10.44 -3.88 2.54
N SER A 35 11.21 -4.53 1.68
CA SER A 35 12.66 -4.60 1.79
C SER A 35 13.31 -4.15 0.51
N THR A 36 14.52 -3.62 0.64
CA THR A 36 15.32 -3.10 -0.45
C THR A 36 16.67 -3.78 -0.45
N HIS A 37 17.20 -4.09 -1.63
CA HIS A 37 18.48 -4.75 -1.79
C HIS A 37 19.27 -4.14 -2.93
N LEU A 38 20.57 -3.97 -2.70
CA LEU A 38 21.53 -3.53 -3.69
C LEU A 38 22.49 -4.67 -3.97
N ASP A 39 22.77 -4.93 -5.25
CA ASP A 39 23.78 -5.91 -5.64
C ASP A 39 25.21 -5.43 -5.35
N LYS A 40 25.40 -4.11 -5.21
CA LYS A 40 26.69 -3.48 -4.92
C LYS A 40 26.53 -2.37 -3.89
N THR A 41 27.53 -2.23 -3.05
CA THR A 41 27.59 -1.18 -2.03
C THR A 41 28.42 0.03 -2.48
N ALA A 42 29.33 -0.14 -3.46
CA ALA A 42 30.13 0.93 -4.03
C ALA A 42 29.74 1.20 -5.49
N MET A 43 29.77 2.47 -5.89
CA MET A 43 29.43 2.92 -7.24
C MET A 43 30.57 3.69 -7.88
N PHE A 44 30.83 3.37 -9.14
CA PHE A 44 31.71 4.13 -10.02
C PHE A 44 30.90 4.77 -11.14
N VAL A 45 31.41 5.87 -11.67
CA VAL A 45 30.84 6.60 -12.82
C VAL A 45 30.59 5.62 -13.98
N GLY A 46 29.36 5.59 -14.50
CA GLY A 46 28.96 4.77 -15.64
C GLY A 46 28.73 3.28 -15.35
N VAL A 47 28.99 2.80 -14.13
CA VAL A 47 28.66 1.43 -13.74
C VAL A 47 27.15 1.28 -13.54
N THR A 48 26.60 0.12 -13.90
CA THR A 48 25.21 -0.23 -13.62
C THR A 48 25.10 -0.97 -12.27
N LEU A 49 24.11 -0.54 -11.50
CA LEU A 49 23.68 -1.03 -10.19
C LEU A 49 22.32 -1.70 -10.33
N ARG A 50 22.12 -2.85 -9.69
CA ARG A 50 20.82 -3.49 -9.58
C ARG A 50 20.22 -3.19 -8.21
N TYR A 51 19.14 -2.44 -8.21
CA TYR A 51 18.37 -2.13 -7.03
C TYR A 51 17.04 -2.89 -7.05
N THR A 52 16.79 -3.70 -6.03
CA THR A 52 15.60 -4.54 -5.93
C THR A 52 14.76 -4.10 -4.76
N VAL A 53 13.49 -3.80 -5.01
CA VAL A 53 12.48 -3.50 -3.99
C VAL A 53 11.49 -4.65 -3.96
N ARG A 54 11.37 -5.31 -2.81
CA ARG A 54 10.44 -6.42 -2.61
C ARG A 54 9.39 -6.02 -1.59
N ALA A 55 8.14 -5.98 -2.03
CA ALA A 55 6.98 -5.79 -1.18
C ALA A 55 6.31 -7.14 -0.92
N TRP A 56 6.26 -7.56 0.34
CA TRP A 56 5.41 -8.64 0.82
C TRP A 56 4.06 -8.07 1.23
N HIS A 57 2.97 -8.69 0.79
CA HIS A 57 1.63 -8.16 1.00
C HIS A 57 0.58 -9.26 1.12
N ASP A 58 -0.60 -8.86 1.60
CA ASP A 58 -1.77 -9.71 1.66
C ASP A 58 -2.34 -9.97 0.24
N PRO A 59 -3.06 -11.09 0.02
CA PRO A 59 -3.51 -11.49 -1.32
C PRO A 59 -4.50 -10.54 -2.01
N ASP A 60 -5.14 -9.67 -1.23
CA ASP A 60 -6.11 -8.66 -1.63
C ASP A 60 -5.46 -7.35 -2.13
N VAL A 61 -4.15 -7.20 -1.97
CA VAL A 61 -3.38 -6.07 -2.50
C VAL A 61 -2.95 -6.34 -3.95
N GLU A 62 -3.20 -5.39 -4.84
CA GLU A 62 -2.81 -5.41 -6.26
C GLU A 62 -2.10 -4.11 -6.63
N PHE A 63 -0.84 -4.20 -7.07
CA PHE A 63 -0.04 -3.02 -7.43
C PHE A 63 -0.39 -2.46 -8.81
N VAL A 64 -0.36 -1.14 -8.93
CA VAL A 64 -0.53 -0.39 -10.19
C VAL A 64 0.83 -0.29 -10.87
N LEU A 65 1.10 -1.22 -11.79
CA LEU A 65 2.40 -1.32 -12.46
C LEU A 65 2.52 -0.41 -13.69
N ASP A 66 1.41 0.02 -14.27
CA ASP A 66 1.40 0.85 -15.49
C ASP A 66 2.04 2.23 -15.29
N GLN A 67 2.11 2.69 -14.04
CA GLN A 67 2.77 3.94 -13.66
C GLN A 67 4.26 3.77 -13.39
N LEU A 68 4.77 2.54 -13.34
CA LEU A 68 6.18 2.25 -13.07
C LEU A 68 6.96 2.22 -14.39
N LYS A 69 7.24 3.41 -14.92
CA LYS A 69 7.95 3.63 -16.17
C LYS A 69 9.21 4.45 -15.94
N LYS A 70 10.16 4.41 -16.88
CA LYS A 70 11.46 5.08 -16.73
C LYS A 70 11.29 6.59 -16.60
N GLU A 71 10.28 7.13 -17.27
CA GLU A 71 10.00 8.57 -17.35
C GLU A 71 9.22 9.09 -16.13
N SER A 72 8.51 8.23 -15.41
CA SER A 72 7.74 8.61 -14.22
C SER A 72 8.54 8.51 -12.93
N LEU A 73 9.62 7.71 -12.92
CA LEU A 73 10.52 7.58 -11.78
C LEU A 73 11.60 8.66 -11.80
N ASN A 74 11.42 9.72 -11.02
CA ASN A 74 12.47 10.70 -10.78
C ASN A 74 13.44 10.21 -9.70
N LEU A 75 14.52 9.56 -10.11
CA LEU A 75 15.54 9.00 -9.21
C LEU A 75 16.90 9.71 -9.31
N ALA A 76 16.92 10.99 -9.74
CA ALA A 76 18.14 11.77 -9.85
C ALA A 76 18.98 11.70 -8.54
N PRO A 77 20.31 11.50 -8.62
CA PRO A 77 21.14 11.57 -9.82
C PRO A 77 21.20 10.28 -10.65
N PHE A 78 20.44 9.24 -10.28
CA PHE A 78 20.44 7.98 -11.02
C PHE A 78 19.56 8.07 -12.28
N ILE A 79 20.07 7.49 -13.36
CA ILE A 79 19.36 7.26 -14.60
C ILE A 79 18.82 5.82 -14.57
N VAL A 80 17.51 5.67 -14.74
CA VAL A 80 16.85 4.37 -14.83
C VAL A 80 17.10 3.79 -16.21
N ARG A 81 17.97 2.77 -16.28
CA ARG A 81 18.28 2.03 -17.51
C ARG A 81 17.23 1.00 -17.82
N ASP A 82 16.73 0.32 -16.80
CA ASP A 82 15.68 -0.68 -16.97
C ASP A 82 14.81 -0.88 -15.73
N ILE A 83 13.61 -1.39 -15.98
CA ILE A 83 12.63 -1.73 -14.95
C ILE A 83 12.07 -3.10 -15.29
N SER A 84 12.15 -4.04 -14.35
CA SER A 84 11.43 -5.30 -14.44
C SER A 84 10.62 -5.55 -13.18
N VAL A 85 9.49 -6.24 -13.35
CA VAL A 85 8.59 -6.56 -12.25
C VAL A 85 8.32 -8.06 -12.24
N ARG A 86 8.41 -8.66 -11.06
CA ARG A 86 8.05 -10.05 -10.81
C ARG A 86 7.04 -10.13 -9.68
N GLN A 87 5.98 -10.91 -9.88
CA GLN A 87 4.99 -11.17 -8.84
C GLN A 87 4.95 -12.67 -8.54
N GLY A 88 4.58 -13.01 -7.31
CA GLY A 88 4.42 -14.40 -6.92
C GLY A 88 3.69 -14.56 -5.60
N SER A 89 3.49 -15.82 -5.21
CA SER A 89 2.84 -16.20 -3.95
C SER A 89 3.73 -17.13 -3.15
N PHE A 90 3.72 -16.97 -1.83
CA PHE A 90 4.35 -17.87 -0.88
C PHE A 90 3.26 -18.57 -0.06
N GLY A 91 3.10 -19.88 -0.28
CA GLY A 91 2.14 -20.70 0.46
C GLY A 91 0.67 -20.26 0.36
N GLY A 92 0.29 -19.51 -0.67
CA GLY A 92 -1.09 -19.03 -0.91
C GLY A 92 -1.57 -17.91 0.03
N ALA A 93 -0.99 -17.77 1.22
CA ALA A 93 -1.40 -16.79 2.22
C ALA A 93 -0.72 -15.42 2.07
N LYS A 94 0.46 -15.37 1.44
CA LYS A 94 1.20 -14.13 1.18
C LYS A 94 1.58 -14.02 -0.29
N LYS A 95 1.55 -12.80 -0.80
CA LYS A 95 2.07 -12.47 -2.12
C LYS A 95 3.31 -11.60 -1.99
N PHE A 96 4.14 -11.62 -3.02
CA PHE A 96 5.19 -10.64 -3.19
C PHE A 96 5.09 -9.97 -4.55
N THR A 97 5.45 -8.69 -4.57
CA THR A 97 5.74 -7.94 -5.78
C THR A 97 7.17 -7.42 -5.66
N GLU A 98 7.98 -7.73 -6.65
CA GLU A 98 9.39 -7.40 -6.74
C GLU A 98 9.61 -6.49 -7.93
N VAL A 99 10.12 -5.30 -7.66
CA VAL A 99 10.54 -4.32 -8.66
C VAL A 99 12.06 -4.32 -8.71
N THR A 100 12.64 -4.57 -9.87
CA THR A 100 14.08 -4.49 -10.10
C THR A 100 14.37 -3.33 -11.03
N LEU A 101 15.17 -2.37 -10.54
CA LEU A 101 15.67 -1.23 -11.28
C LEU A 101 17.13 -1.45 -11.63
N LEU A 102 17.49 -1.21 -12.90
CA LEU A 102 18.88 -1.04 -13.30
C LEU A 102 19.18 0.45 -13.32
N LEU A 103 20.08 0.89 -12.45
CA LEU A 103 20.42 2.28 -12.22
C LEU A 103 21.86 2.54 -12.63
N THR A 104 22.13 3.70 -13.21
CA THR A 104 23.51 4.18 -13.40
C THR A 104 23.59 5.66 -13.05
N THR A 105 24.79 6.15 -12.79
CA THR A 105 25.04 7.57 -12.52
C THR A 105 26.33 7.99 -13.21
N TYR A 106 26.38 9.26 -13.62
CA TYR A 106 27.60 9.90 -14.10
C TYR A 106 28.09 10.99 -13.15
N GLU A 107 27.41 11.17 -12.01
CA GLU A 107 27.91 12.04 -10.95
C GLU A 107 29.25 11.53 -10.43
N SER A 108 30.17 12.46 -10.20
CA SER A 108 31.52 12.17 -9.72
C SER A 108 31.85 13.04 -8.51
N GLY A 109 32.82 12.62 -7.70
CA GLY A 109 33.26 13.39 -6.53
C GLY A 109 32.34 13.30 -5.31
N GLN A 110 31.24 12.56 -5.38
CA GLN A 110 30.37 12.29 -4.23
C GLN A 110 30.84 11.02 -3.50
N VAL A 111 31.07 11.14 -2.20
CA VAL A 111 31.49 10.02 -1.33
C VAL A 111 30.30 9.09 -1.02
N GLU A 112 29.09 9.62 -0.98
CA GLU A 112 27.86 8.86 -0.70
C GLU A 112 26.75 9.33 -1.65
N LEU A 113 26.15 8.39 -2.38
CA LEU A 113 25.00 8.63 -3.23
C LEU A 113 23.73 8.10 -2.55
N LYS A 114 22.58 8.69 -2.90
CA LYS A 114 21.28 8.28 -2.35
C LYS A 114 20.31 8.02 -3.48
N ILE A 115 19.74 6.82 -3.49
CA ILE A 115 18.58 6.52 -4.33
C ILE A 115 17.38 7.19 -3.66
N PRO A 116 16.72 8.17 -4.33
CA PRO A 116 15.59 8.89 -3.75
C PRO A 116 14.41 7.96 -3.42
N SER A 117 13.56 8.42 -2.52
CA SER A 117 12.28 7.77 -2.29
C SER A 117 11.40 7.87 -3.54
N PHE A 118 10.63 6.83 -3.81
CA PHE A 118 9.60 6.84 -4.85
C PHE A 118 8.36 6.12 -4.36
N VAL A 119 7.25 6.33 -5.05
CA VAL A 119 5.93 5.85 -4.64
C VAL A 119 5.52 4.66 -5.49
N LEU A 120 4.93 3.67 -4.82
CA LEU A 120 4.24 2.56 -5.46
C LEU A 120 2.76 2.61 -5.08
N TYR A 121 1.91 2.57 -6.10
CA TYR A 121 0.46 2.64 -5.95
C TYR A 121 -0.15 1.24 -5.95
N TYR A 122 -1.24 1.05 -5.21
CA TYR A 122 -1.94 -0.23 -5.13
C TYR A 122 -3.43 -0.06 -4.87
N PHE A 123 -4.20 -1.07 -5.21
CA PHE A 123 -5.60 -1.21 -4.85
C PHE A 123 -5.78 -2.34 -3.85
N ARG A 124 -6.80 -2.21 -3.00
CA ARG A 124 -7.33 -3.31 -2.19
C ARG A 124 -8.59 -3.88 -2.82
N ARG A 125 -8.56 -5.16 -3.16
CA ARG A 125 -9.76 -5.89 -3.57
C ARG A 125 -10.62 -6.17 -2.35
N ARG A 126 -11.82 -5.58 -2.29
CA ARG A 126 -12.82 -5.94 -1.28
C ARG A 126 -13.67 -7.10 -1.80
N PRO A 127 -13.89 -8.17 -1.01
CA PRO A 127 -14.83 -9.22 -1.37
C PRO A 127 -16.21 -8.62 -1.65
N GLY A 128 -16.79 -8.93 -2.82
CA GLY A 128 -18.11 -8.44 -3.23
C GLY A 128 -18.14 -7.08 -3.95
N VAL A 129 -16.97 -6.46 -4.20
CA VAL A 129 -16.86 -5.29 -5.08
C VAL A 129 -16.21 -5.74 -6.39
N GLU A 130 -16.96 -5.72 -7.50
CA GLU A 130 -16.42 -6.05 -8.82
C GLU A 130 -15.33 -5.04 -9.24
N LYS A 131 -14.41 -5.49 -10.11
CA LYS A 131 -13.40 -4.64 -10.77
C LYS A 131 -14.13 -3.51 -11.52
N GLY A 132 -14.32 -2.36 -10.88
CA GLY A 132 -15.06 -1.23 -11.45
C GLY A 132 -15.74 -0.32 -10.44
N GLY A 133 -15.92 -0.74 -9.18
CA GLY A 133 -16.30 0.18 -8.11
C GLY A 133 -15.13 1.09 -7.77
N ASP A 134 -15.34 2.41 -7.70
CA ASP A 134 -14.36 3.46 -7.38
C ASP A 134 -13.45 3.09 -6.19
N THR A 135 -12.41 2.33 -6.49
CA THR A 135 -11.43 1.91 -5.50
C THR A 135 -10.30 2.91 -5.65
N LEU A 136 -10.21 3.85 -4.71
CA LEU A 136 -9.12 4.82 -4.71
C LEU A 136 -7.79 4.08 -4.59
N ALA A 137 -6.84 4.44 -5.45
CA ALA A 137 -5.48 3.92 -5.35
C ALA A 137 -4.87 4.42 -4.04
N GLU A 138 -4.39 3.50 -3.23
CA GLU A 138 -3.54 3.80 -2.10
C GLU A 138 -2.08 3.83 -2.55
N SER A 139 -1.24 4.47 -1.76
CA SER A 139 0.17 4.63 -2.08
C SER A 139 1.03 4.25 -0.90
N PHE A 140 2.20 3.65 -1.17
CA PHE A 140 3.25 3.52 -0.18
C PHE A 140 4.57 4.06 -0.73
N SER A 141 5.38 4.62 0.16
CA SER A 141 6.69 5.18 -0.18
C SER A 141 7.78 4.14 0.05
N VAL A 142 8.60 3.91 -0.97
CA VAL A 142 9.87 3.19 -0.84
C VAL A 142 10.89 4.16 -0.23
N PRO A 143 11.55 3.81 0.88
CA PRO A 143 12.45 4.73 1.56
C PRO A 143 13.73 5.01 0.77
N VAL A 144 14.37 6.13 1.09
CA VAL A 144 15.69 6.50 0.56
C VAL A 144 16.70 5.40 0.89
N THR A 145 17.50 5.00 -0.09
CA THR A 145 18.55 4.00 0.10
C THR A 145 19.92 4.62 -0.16
N LYS A 146 20.85 4.43 0.77
CA LYS A 146 22.24 4.90 0.65
C LYS A 146 23.06 3.94 -0.21
N VAL A 147 23.95 4.50 -1.01
CA VAL A 147 24.89 3.79 -1.87
C VAL A 147 26.28 4.39 -1.63
N GLY A 148 27.15 3.63 -0.96
CA GLY A 148 28.45 4.10 -0.46
C GLY A 148 28.83 3.38 0.83
#